data_AF-A0A958BAZ6-F1
#
_entry.id   AF-A0A958BAZ6-F1
#
_cell.length_a   1.000
_cell.length_b   1.000
_cell.length_c   1.000
_cell.angle_alpha   90.00
_cell.angle_beta   90.00
_cell.angle_gamma   90.00
#
_symmetry.space_group_name_H-M   'P 1'
#
loop_
_entity.id
_entity.type
_entity.pdbx_description
1 polymer ?
#
loop_
_entity_poly.entity_id
_entity_poly.type
_entity_poly.pdbx_seq_one_letter_code
_entity_poly.pdbx_strand_id
1 'polypeptide(L)' 'HPENAMFDCNMMQKDLNLAIELGQHLDVPLPTTATTNEYLSAARGMGLGHYDFSIIFDVLARMSGIDTGR' A
#
# COMPACT_ATOMS: atom_id res chain seq x y z
N HIS A 1 8.66 -9.17 14.98
CA HIS A 1 7.77 -9.21 13.81
C HIS A 1 7.63 -10.66 13.36
N PRO A 2 6.45 -11.11 12.90
CA PRO A 2 6.26 -12.46 12.38
C PRO A 2 7.20 -12.73 11.19
N GLU A 3 7.55 -14.01 11.00
CA GLU A 3 8.59 -14.50 10.07
C GLU A 3 8.18 -14.32 8.60
N ASN A 4 6.88 -14.36 8.35
CA ASN A 4 6.25 -14.03 7.09
C ASN A 4 5.30 -12.84 7.32
N ALA A 5 5.23 -11.92 6.35
CA ALA A 5 4.26 -10.83 6.38
C ALA A 5 2.84 -11.42 6.52
N MET A 6 2.09 -10.93 7.50
CA MET A 6 0.68 -11.32 7.65
C MET A 6 -0.17 -10.71 6.53
N PHE A 7 0.23 -9.55 6.00
CA PHE A 7 -0.34 -8.92 4.82
C PHE A 7 0.73 -8.11 4.07
N ASP A 8 1.42 -8.74 3.11
CA ASP A 8 2.38 -8.02 2.27
C ASP A 8 1.68 -7.01 1.34
N CYS A 9 2.48 -6.15 0.70
CA CYS A 9 1.95 -5.11 -0.16
C CYS A 9 1.17 -5.66 -1.36
N ASN A 10 1.53 -6.83 -1.89
CA ASN A 10 0.84 -7.44 -3.04
C ASN A 10 -0.54 -7.95 -2.62
N MET A 11 -0.64 -8.59 -1.45
CA MET A 11 -1.91 -9.05 -0.88
C MET A 11 -2.84 -7.88 -0.59
N MET A 12 -2.34 -6.79 0.00
CA MET A 12 -3.15 -5.57 0.18
C MET A 12 -3.61 -4.97 -1.14
N GLN A 13 -2.72 -4.87 -2.15
CA GLN A 13 -3.06 -4.28 -3.45
C GLN A 13 -4.20 -5.01 -4.14
N LYS A 14 -4.23 -6.34 -4.05
CA LYS A 14 -5.33 -7.17 -4.56
C LYS A 14 -6.66 -6.75 -3.94
N ASP A 15 -6.71 -6.64 -2.61
CA ASP A 15 -7.96 -6.33 -1.90
C ASP A 15 -8.40 -4.87 -2.11
N LEU A 16 -7.47 -3.92 -2.20
CA LEU A 16 -7.80 -2.53 -2.54
C LEU A 16 -8.33 -2.38 -3.96
N ASN A 17 -7.75 -3.10 -4.93
CA ASN A 17 -8.26 -3.09 -6.31
C ASN A 17 -9.70 -3.62 -6.38
N LEU A 18 -10.01 -4.71 -5.66
CA LEU A 18 -11.37 -5.24 -5.58
C LEU A 18 -12.35 -4.22 -4.94
N ALA A 19 -11.91 -3.51 -3.89
CA ALA A 19 -12.73 -2.48 -3.26
C ALA A 19 -12.98 -1.28 -4.21
N ILE A 20 -11.96 -0.85 -4.96
CA ILE A 20 -12.07 0.23 -5.95
C ILE A 20 -13.03 -0.15 -7.07
N GLU A 21 -12.90 -1.36 -7.62
CA GLU A 21 -13.79 -1.88 -8.67
C GLU A 21 -15.25 -1.92 -8.18
N LEU A 22 -15.50 -2.40 -6.96
CA LEU A 22 -16.84 -2.40 -6.37
C LEU A 22 -17.36 -0.97 -6.14
N GLY A 23 -16.52 -0.06 -5.67
CA GLY A 23 -16.88 1.36 -5.50
C GLY A 23 -17.30 1.99 -6.82
N GLN A 24 -16.59 1.71 -7.91
CA GLN A 24 -16.94 2.16 -9.26
C GLN A 24 -18.29 1.59 -9.71
N HIS A 25 -18.57 0.30 -9.47
CA HIS A 25 -19.86 -0.30 -9.82
C HIS A 25 -21.06 0.26 -9.06
N LEU A 26 -20.83 0.79 -7.86
CA LEU A 26 -21.88 1.34 -6.99
C LEU A 26 -21.96 2.87 -7.05
N ASP A 27 -21.19 3.53 -7.93
CA ASP A 27 -21.04 4.98 -7.98
C ASP A 27 -20.61 5.61 -6.62
N VAL A 28 -19.81 4.88 -5.84
CA VAL A 28 -19.27 5.32 -4.54
C VAL A 28 -17.79 5.70 -4.67
N PRO A 29 -17.40 6.97 -4.48
CA PRO A 29 -16.01 7.39 -4.58
C PRO A 29 -15.18 6.90 -3.40
N LEU A 30 -14.03 6.28 -3.68
CA LEU A 30 -13.07 5.78 -2.69
C LEU A 30 -11.68 6.45 -2.82
N PRO A 31 -11.57 7.78 -2.67
CA PRO A 31 -10.34 8.53 -2.96
C PRO A 31 -9.16 8.15 -2.05
N THR A 32 -9.41 7.87 -0.77
CA THR A 32 -8.38 7.44 0.18
C THR A 32 -7.89 6.02 -0.12
N THR A 33 -8.78 5.13 -0.55
CA THR A 33 -8.43 3.78 -1.01
C THR A 33 -7.54 3.85 -2.24
N ALA A 34 -7.91 4.65 -3.25
CA ALA A 34 -7.11 4.86 -4.44
C ALA A 34 -5.72 5.43 -4.11
N THR A 35 -5.65 6.42 -3.23
CA THR A 35 -4.38 7.03 -2.80
C THR A 35 -3.51 6.01 -2.05
N THR A 36 -4.11 5.19 -1.18
CA THR A 36 -3.40 4.13 -0.46
C THR A 36 -2.84 3.08 -1.43
N ASN A 37 -3.58 2.76 -2.50
CA ASN A 37 -3.13 1.85 -3.54
C ASN A 37 -1.85 2.35 -4.24
N GLU A 38 -1.76 3.66 -4.46
CA GLU A 38 -0.55 4.29 -5.02
C GLU A 38 0.64 4.24 -4.05
N TYR A 39 0.42 4.35 -2.74
CA TYR A 39 1.50 4.15 -1.77
C TYR A 39 2.02 2.70 -1.78
N LEU A 40 1.15 1.72 -1.98
CA LEU A 40 1.58 0.33 -2.17
C LEU A 40 2.35 0.15 -3.50
N SER A 41 1.99 0.89 -4.54
CA SER A 41 2.73 0.90 -5.83
C SER A 41 4.11 1.51 -5.65
N ALA A 42 4.21 2.61 -4.91
CA ALA A 42 5.48 3.21 -4.52
C ALA A 42 6.33 2.25 -3.68
N ALA A 43 5.74 1.55 -2.71
CA ALA A 43 6.42 0.53 -1.91
C ALA A 43 7.08 -0.53 -2.80
N ARG A 44 6.34 -1.06 -3.78
CA ARG A 44 6.86 -2.03 -4.75
C ARG A 44 7.97 -1.43 -5.62
N GLY A 45 7.80 -0.21 -6.11
CA GLY A 45 8.82 0.51 -6.88
C GLY A 45 10.12 0.73 -6.10
N MET A 46 10.05 0.84 -4.77
CA MET A 46 11.20 0.96 -3.86
C MET A 46 11.80 -0.40 -3.43
N GLY A 47 11.30 -1.52 -3.97
CA GLY A 47 11.74 -2.87 -3.58
C GLY A 47 11.21 -3.34 -2.23
N LEU A 48 10.25 -2.63 -1.63
CA LEU A 48 9.71 -2.87 -0.30
C LEU A 48 8.43 -3.74 -0.31
N GLY A 49 8.00 -4.23 -1.47
CA GLY A 49 6.69 -4.89 -1.61
C GLY A 49 6.50 -6.20 -0.84
N HIS A 50 7.58 -6.80 -0.33
CA HIS A 50 7.57 -8.03 0.47
C HIS A 50 7.34 -7.76 1.97
N TYR A 51 7.42 -6.50 2.40
CA TYR A 51 7.09 -6.12 3.76
C TYR A 51 5.58 -6.06 3.97
N ASP A 52 5.20 -6.21 5.23
CA ASP A 52 3.84 -5.97 5.69
C ASP A 52 3.37 -4.55 5.33
N PHE A 53 2.06 -4.37 5.13
CA PHE A 53 1.44 -3.10 4.71
C PHE A 53 1.81 -1.89 5.56
N SER A 54 2.19 -2.09 6.82
CA SER A 54 2.74 -1.05 7.69
C SER A 54 3.97 -0.33 7.09
N ILE A 55 4.63 -0.89 6.08
CA ILE A 55 5.71 -0.25 5.32
C ILE A 55 5.28 1.05 4.62
N ILE A 56 3.98 1.32 4.48
CA ILE A 56 3.48 2.62 3.96
C ILE A 56 4.02 3.80 4.79
N PHE A 57 4.26 3.63 6.10
CA PHE A 57 4.88 4.69 6.92
C PHE A 57 6.31 5.03 6.45
N ASP A 58 7.12 3.99 6.16
CA ASP A 58 8.46 4.16 5.61
C ASP A 58 8.43 4.75 4.18
N VAL A 59 7.47 4.32 3.35
CA VAL A 59 7.27 4.87 2.01
C VAL A 59 6.96 6.37 2.07
N LEU A 60 6.03 6.78 2.93
CA LEU A 60 5.67 8.19 3.11
C LEU A 60 6.85 9.02 3.62
N ALA A 61 7.61 8.50 4.59
CA ALA A 61 8.81 9.15 5.08
C ALA A 61 9.85 9.34 3.97
N ARG A 62 10.14 8.29 3.19
CA ARG A 62 11.09 8.35 2.07
C ARG A 62 10.63 9.31 0.96
N MET A 63 9.34 9.31 0.61
CA MET A 63 8.75 10.28 -0.33
C MET A 63 8.88 11.74 0.17
N SER A 64 8.97 11.92 1.49
CA SER A 64 9.14 13.22 2.15
C SER A 64 10.62 13.58 2.39
N GLY A 65 11.58 12.77 1.91
CA GLY A 65 13.01 12.97 2.11
C GLY A 65 13.52 12.62 3.51
N ILE A 66 12.74 11.85 4.30
CA ILE A 66 13.11 11.38 5.63
C ILE A 66 13.62 9.94 5.52
N ASP A 67 14.84 9.69 6.02
CA ASP A 67 15.38 8.35 6.16
C ASP A 67 14.83 7.69 7.44
N THR A 68 14.31 6.48 7.30
CA THR A 68 13.77 5.69 8.42
C THR A 68 14.76 4.67 8.98
N GLY A 69 15.99 4.62 8.43
CA GLY A 69 17.03 3.70 8.88
C GLY A 69 16.70 2.23 8.59
N ARG A 70 15.78 2.01 7.66
CA ARG A 70 15.30 0.70 7.21
C ARG A 70 15.78 0.43 5.78
#